data_AF-A0A1F0GJ37-F1
#
_entry.id   AF-A0A1F0GJ37-F1
#
_cell.length_a   1.000
_cell.length_b   1.000
_cell.length_c   1.000
_cell.angle_alpha   90.00
_cell.angle_beta   90.00
_cell.angle_gamma   90.00
#
_symmetry.space_group_name_H-M   'P 1'
#
loop_
_entity.id
_entity.type
_entity.pdbx_description
1 polymer ?
#
loop_
_entity_poly.entity_id
_entity_poly.type
_entity_poly.pdbx_seq_one_letter_code
_entity_poly.pdbx_strand_id
1 'polypeptide(L)' 'MFYVKEKINDSMEISIEINDENVFCTCPKCGKEVRVDLVEVLEDGNLFSTQVCCNTCSETMRDIYE' A
#
# COMPACT_ATOMS: atom_id res chain seq x y z
N MET A 1 -14.92 -4.72 -6.85
CA MET A 1 -14.96 -3.69 -5.78
C MET A 1 -14.49 -4.34 -4.51
N PHE A 2 -13.33 -3.94 -4.00
CA PHE A 2 -12.79 -4.40 -2.73
C PHE A 2 -13.21 -3.43 -1.62
N TYR A 3 -13.29 -3.91 -0.39
CA TYR A 3 -13.56 -3.07 0.77
C TYR A 3 -12.88 -3.69 1.99
N VAL A 4 -12.42 -2.84 2.91
CA VAL A 4 -11.98 -3.26 4.23
C VAL A 4 -13.22 -3.39 5.09
N LYS A 5 -13.35 -4.54 5.75
CA LYS A 5 -14.46 -4.84 6.65
C LYS A 5 -13.89 -5.24 8.00
N GLU A 6 -14.13 -4.42 9.02
CA GLU A 6 -13.58 -4.67 10.35
C GLU A 6 -14.64 -4.47 11.43
N LYS A 7 -14.78 -5.47 12.30
CA LYS A 7 -15.72 -5.47 13.40
C LYS A 7 -15.04 -4.89 14.63
N ILE A 8 -15.51 -3.73 15.11
CA ILE A 8 -14.96 -3.10 16.31
C ILE A 8 -15.47 -3.83 17.56
N ASN A 9 -16.74 -4.21 17.56
CA ASN A 9 -17.39 -4.97 18.63
C ASN A 9 -18.67 -5.63 18.10
N ASP A 10 -19.41 -6.33 18.96
CA ASP A 10 -20.61 -7.10 18.57
C ASP A 10 -21.73 -6.29 17.91
N SER A 11 -21.76 -4.97 18.08
CA SER A 11 -22.79 -4.09 17.52
C SER A 11 -22.26 -3.06 16.51
N MET A 12 -20.95 -3.00 16.27
CA MET A 12 -20.34 -1.97 15.42
C MET A 12 -19.32 -2.56 14.45
N GLU A 13 -19.48 -2.16 13.18
CA GLU A 13 -18.65 -2.57 12.06
C GLU A 13 -18.31 -1.35 11.21
N ILE A 14 -17.07 -1.31 10.71
CA ILE A 14 -16.61 -0.34 9.73
C ILE A 14 -16.46 -1.06 8.40
N SER A 15 -17.02 -0.48 7.35
CA SER A 15 -16.80 -0.87 5.97
C SER A 15 -16.30 0.33 5.19
N ILE A 16 -15.12 0.22 4.59
CA ILE A 16 -14.50 1.28 3.77
C ILE A 16 -14.24 0.69 2.39
N GLU A 17 -14.88 1.26 1.36
CA GLU A 17 -14.61 0.89 -0.03
C GLU A 17 -13.17 1.25 -0.39
N ILE A 18 -12.48 0.36 -1.09
CA ILE A 18 -11.12 0.60 -1.57
C ILE A 18 -11.21 1.22 -2.97
N ASN A 19 -10.57 2.38 -3.15
CA ASN A 19 -10.43 3.09 -4.42
C ASN A 19 -8.97 3.53 -4.64
N ASP A 20 -8.68 4.15 -5.77
CA ASP A 20 -7.34 4.63 -6.14
C ASP A 20 -6.83 5.79 -5.29
N GLU A 21 -7.65 6.36 -4.42
CA GLU A 21 -7.33 7.48 -3.54
C GLU A 21 -7.01 7.08 -2.10
N ASN A 22 -7.48 5.92 -1.64
CA ASN A 22 -7.42 5.54 -0.23
C ASN A 22 -6.55 4.32 0.08
N VAL A 23 -5.67 3.93 -0.84
CA VAL A 23 -4.68 2.88 -0.61
C VAL A 23 -3.30 3.45 -0.37
N PHE A 24 -2.77 3.11 0.80
CA PHE A 24 -1.45 3.54 1.25
C PHE A 24 -0.70 2.38 1.85
N CYS A 25 0.63 2.44 1.81
CA CYS A 25 1.50 1.58 2.58
C CYS A 25 2.62 2.40 3.23
N THR A 26 3.39 1.73 4.07
CA THR A 26 4.55 2.34 4.72
C THR A 26 5.81 1.93 3.97
N CYS A 27 6.62 2.90 3.55
CA CYS A 27 7.90 2.63 2.92
C CYS A 27 8.78 1.79 3.87
N PRO A 28 9.25 0.60 3.45
CA PRO A 28 9.97 -0.31 4.34
C PRO A 28 11.36 0.20 4.75
N LYS A 29 11.88 1.25 4.09
CA LYS A 29 13.20 1.82 4.38
C LYS A 29 13.16 2.98 5.37
N CYS A 30 12.22 3.91 5.19
CA CYS A 30 12.19 5.15 5.97
C CYS A 30 10.92 5.35 6.79
N GLY A 31 9.92 4.46 6.67
CA GLY A 31 8.68 4.54 7.43
C GLY A 31 7.68 5.61 6.96
N LYS A 32 7.98 6.34 5.87
CA LYS A 32 7.05 7.32 5.31
C LYS A 32 5.85 6.64 4.65
N GLU A 33 4.68 7.26 4.77
CA GLU A 33 3.49 6.85 4.02
C GLU A 33 3.71 7.07 2.52
N VAL A 34 3.23 6.12 1.72
CA VAL A 34 3.32 6.13 0.26
C VAL A 34 1.95 5.74 -0.28
N ARG A 35 1.43 6.54 -1.23
CA ARG A 35 0.23 6.18 -1.99
C ARG A 35 0.56 5.04 -2.93
N VAL A 36 -0.33 4.04 -2.97
CA VAL A 36 -0.14 2.84 -3.79
C VAL A 36 -0.99 2.94 -5.05
N ASP A 37 -0.36 2.76 -6.21
CA ASP A 37 -1.08 2.48 -7.46
C ASP A 37 -1.47 0.99 -7.47
N LEU A 38 -2.77 0.72 -7.35
CA LEU A 38 -3.30 -0.64 -7.36
C LEU A 38 -3.13 -1.34 -8.70
N VAL A 39 -3.13 -0.59 -9.81
CA VAL A 39 -2.94 -1.19 -11.15
C VAL A 39 -1.54 -1.74 -11.26
N GLU A 40 -0.54 -0.95 -10.86
CA GLU A 40 0.87 -1.35 -10.85
C GLU A 40 1.11 -2.54 -9.90
N VAL A 41 0.59 -2.49 -8.68
CA VAL A 41 0.82 -3.55 -7.68
C VAL A 41 0.14 -4.86 -8.05
N LEU A 42 -1.04 -4.84 -8.67
CA LEU A 42 -1.79 -6.04 -9.02
C LEU A 42 -1.36 -6.66 -10.36
N GLU A 43 -0.49 -6.00 -11.13
CA GLU A 43 0.05 -6.55 -12.38
C GLU A 43 0.97 -7.76 -12.08
N ASP A 44 1.91 -7.61 -11.14
CA ASP A 44 2.91 -8.65 -10.80
C ASP A 44 2.93 -9.04 -9.32
N GLY A 45 2.11 -8.40 -8.48
CA GLY A 45 2.18 -8.49 -7.03
C GLY A 45 0.87 -8.88 -6.34
N ASN A 46 0.81 -8.62 -5.04
CA ASN A 46 -0.41 -8.78 -4.24
C ASN A 46 -0.41 -7.83 -3.03
N LEU A 47 -1.58 -7.62 -2.43
CA LEU A 47 -1.75 -6.70 -1.30
C LEU A 47 -1.12 -7.15 0.02
N PHE A 48 -0.63 -8.39 0.12
CA PHE A 48 -0.09 -8.95 1.36
C PHE A 48 1.44 -8.91 1.43
N SER A 49 2.12 -9.26 0.34
CA SER A 49 3.59 -9.40 0.30
C SER A 49 4.30 -8.31 -0.50
N THR A 50 3.60 -7.53 -1.33
CA THR A 50 4.22 -6.43 -2.08
C THR A 50 4.46 -5.23 -1.17
N GLN A 51 5.66 -4.66 -1.24
CA GLN A 51 6.04 -3.45 -0.50
C GLN A 51 6.41 -2.34 -1.49
N VAL A 52 5.74 -1.20 -1.41
CA VAL A 52 6.06 -0.04 -2.25
C VAL A 52 7.04 0.87 -1.53
N CYS A 53 8.13 1.22 -2.20
CA CYS A 53 9.14 2.13 -1.68
C CYS A 53 8.81 3.58 -2.07
N CYS A 54 9.15 4.57 -1.25
CA CYS A 54 9.00 5.96 -1.64
C CYS A 54 10.03 6.34 -2.72
N ASN A 55 9.72 7.36 -3.53
CA ASN A 55 10.57 7.78 -4.64
C ASN A 55 12.02 8.00 -4.22
N THR A 56 12.26 8.74 -3.12
CA THR A 56 13.61 9.01 -2.60
C THR A 56 14.40 7.74 -2.29
N CYS A 57 13.80 6.78 -1.57
CA CYS A 57 14.48 5.53 -1.22
C CYS A 57 14.63 4.60 -2.43
N SER A 58 13.74 4.67 -3.41
CA SER A 58 13.83 3.90 -4.65
C SER A 58 14.97 4.40 -5.56
N GLU A 59 15.15 5.72 -5.66
CA GLU A 59 16.25 6.35 -6.40
C GLU A 59 17.61 5.93 -5.80
N THR A 60 17.75 6.04 -4.48
CA THR A 60 18.99 5.60 -3.79
C THR A 60 19.31 4.12 -4.03
N MET A 61 18.30 3.25 -4.19
CA MET A 61 18.56 1.84 -4.50
C MET A 61 19.01 1.65 -5.94
N ARG A 62 18.46 2.38 -6.91
CA ARG A 62 18.91 2.30 -8.31
C ARG A 62 20.39 2.67 -8.45
N ASP A 63 20.83 3.71 -7.75
CA ASP A 63 22.21 4.19 -7.78
C ASP A 63 23.25 3.20 -7.20
N ILE A 64 22.81 2.19 -6.43
CA ILE A 64 23.71 1.17 -5.83
C ILE A 64 23.94 -0.01 -6.79
N TYR A 65 23.03 -0.23 -7.74
CA TYR A 65 23.08 -1.39 -8.65
C TYR A 65 23.44 -1.02 -10.09
N GLU A 66 23.76 0.26 -10.36
CA GLU A 66 24.44 0.74 -11.57
C GLU A 66 25.96 0.81 -11.36
#